data_AF-A0A3M2T4C1-F1
#
_entry.id   AF-A0A3M2T4C1-F1
#
_cell.length_a   1.000
_cell.length_b   1.000
_cell.length_c   1.000
_cell.angle_alpha   90.00
_cell.angle_beta   90.00
_cell.angle_gamma   90.00
#
_symmetry.space_group_name_H-M   'P 1'
#
loop_
_entity.id
_entity.type
_entity.pdbx_description
1 polymer ?
#
loop_
_entity_poly.entity_id
_entity_poly.type
_entity_poly.pdbx_seq_one_letter_code
_entity_poly.pdbx_strand_id
1 'polypeptide(L)'
;MSSDPDSPRSQALRYISDSRFHRCFSVPAADDHDALSFTYADVGHVPVTQGQSTPTILFMPGMFGSRYLAIPMHAIAAKLGVRVLVVDR
;
A
#
# COMPACT_ATOMS: atom_id res chain seq x y z
N MET A 1 14.62 1.74 28.09
CA MET A 1 15.75 2.08 27.20
C MET A 1 15.26 3.11 26.20
N SER A 2 15.88 4.29 26.16
CA SER A 2 15.53 5.32 25.16
C SER A 2 15.96 4.81 23.79
N SER A 3 15.03 4.57 22.88
CA SER A 3 15.34 4.17 21.51
C SER A 3 15.76 5.41 20.74
N ASP A 4 17.03 5.47 20.34
CA ASP A 4 17.54 6.48 19.40
C ASP A 4 16.63 6.51 18.14
N PRO A 5 15.96 7.65 17.84
CA PRO A 5 15.04 7.77 16.73
C PRO A 5 15.73 7.65 15.36
N ASP A 6 17.04 7.87 15.31
CA ASP A 6 17.83 7.81 14.09
C ASP A 6 18.60 6.48 13.96
N SER A 7 18.46 5.58 14.93
CA SER A 7 18.97 4.21 14.77
C SER A 7 18.35 3.52 13.55
N PRO A 8 19.09 2.66 12.83
CA PRO A 8 18.56 1.94 11.67
C PRO A 8 17.27 1.16 11.97
N ARG A 9 17.14 0.62 13.20
CA ARG A 9 15.93 -0.06 13.66
C ARG A 9 14.74 0.88 13.74
N SER A 10 14.90 2.04 14.37
CA SER A 10 13.83 3.05 14.47
C SER A 10 13.41 3.54 13.09
N GLN A 11 14.36 3.77 12.18
CA GLN A 11 14.06 4.15 10.80
C GLN A 11 13.26 3.07 10.06
N ALA A 12 13.69 1.80 10.15
CA ALA A 12 13.00 0.68 9.54
C ALA A 12 11.58 0.50 10.10
N LEU A 13 11.41 0.60 11.42
CA LEU A 13 10.11 0.53 12.08
C LEU A 13 9.17 1.65 11.61
N ARG A 14 9.66 2.89 11.54
CA ARG A 14 8.87 4.02 11.01
C ARG A 14 8.44 3.76 9.57
N TYR A 15 9.36 3.27 8.73
CA TYR A 15 9.07 2.97 7.34
C TYR A 15 7.99 1.89 7.21
N ILE A 16 8.18 0.71 7.80
CA ILE A 16 7.22 -0.40 7.64
C ILE A 16 5.87 -0.17 8.34
N SER A 17 5.80 0.77 9.28
CA SER A 17 4.56 1.15 9.96
C SER A 17 3.72 2.16 9.18
N ASP A 18 4.18 2.63 8.02
CA ASP A 18 3.43 3.57 7.21
C ASP A 18 2.09 2.95 6.76
N SER A 19 0.99 3.68 6.99
CA SER A 19 -0.38 3.22 6.71
C SER A 19 -0.63 2.94 5.23
N ARG A 20 0.26 3.38 4.33
CA ARG A 20 0.22 3.00 2.91
C ARG A 20 0.39 1.50 2.68
N PHE A 21 1.06 0.78 3.58
CA PHE A 21 1.27 -0.66 3.46
C PHE A 21 0.10 -1.48 4.01
N HIS A 22 -0.85 -0.83 4.69
CA HIS A 22 -2.03 -1.48 5.23
C HIS A 22 -3.22 -0.54 5.26
N ARG A 23 -4.12 -0.74 4.30
CA ARG A 23 -5.44 -0.11 4.23
C ARG A 23 -6.51 -1.18 4.14
N CYS A 24 -7.72 -0.84 4.56
CA CYS A 24 -8.90 -1.69 4.44
C CYS A 24 -9.95 -0.94 3.64
N PHE A 25 -10.58 -1.63 2.69
CA PHE A 25 -11.73 -1.14 1.95
C PHE A 25 -12.90 -2.09 2.18
N SER A 26 -14.08 -1.54 2.39
CA SER A 26 -15.30 -2.31 2.60
C SER A 26 -16.33 -1.95 1.54
N VAL A 27 -16.82 -2.97 0.86
CA VAL A 27 -17.92 -2.90 -0.09
C VAL A 27 -19.18 -3.33 0.67
N PRO A 28 -20.25 -2.50 0.70
CA PRO A 28 -21.51 -2.89 1.32
C PRO A 28 -22.15 -4.07 0.57
N ALA A 29 -23.09 -4.77 1.20
CA ALA A 29 -23.83 -5.83 0.52
C ALA A 29 -24.64 -5.28 -0.67
N ALA A 30 -24.76 -6.09 -1.71
CA ALA A 30 -25.57 -5.87 -2.90
C ALA A 30 -26.39 -7.12 -3.22
N ASP A 31 -27.25 -7.07 -4.24
CA ASP A 31 -28.12 -8.21 -4.61
C ASP A 31 -27.32 -9.47 -5.02
N ASP A 32 -26.06 -9.31 -5.43
CA ASP A 32 -25.17 -10.36 -5.94
C ASP A 32 -24.00 -10.72 -5.00
N HIS A 33 -23.82 -10.00 -3.88
CA HIS A 33 -22.78 -10.30 -2.91
C HIS A 33 -23.09 -9.76 -1.51
N ASP A 34 -22.63 -10.47 -0.48
CA ASP A 34 -22.62 -9.94 0.89
C ASP A 34 -21.63 -8.76 1.05
N ALA A 35 -21.60 -8.15 2.23
CA ALA A 35 -20.58 -7.15 2.52
C ALA A 35 -19.18 -7.76 2.46
N LEU A 36 -18.27 -7.14 1.69
CA LEU A 36 -16.91 -7.63 1.47
C LEU A 36 -15.91 -6.64 2.05
N SER A 37 -14.93 -7.12 2.82
CA SER A 37 -13.80 -6.32 3.27
C SER A 37 -12.51 -6.92 2.73
N PHE A 38 -11.65 -6.09 2.14
CA PHE A 38 -10.34 -6.51 1.71
C PHE A 38 -9.28 -5.50 2.11
N THR A 39 -8.08 -6.01 2.33
CA THR A 39 -6.91 -5.20 2.66
C THR A 39 -6.03 -4.99 1.45
N TYR A 40 -5.37 -3.84 1.41
CA TYR A 40 -4.51 -3.47 0.30
C TYR A 40 -3.39 -2.54 0.76
N ALA A 41 -2.36 -2.41 -0.06
CA ALA A 41 -1.36 -1.38 0.02
C ALA A 41 -1.51 -0.40 -1.14
N ASP A 42 -1.31 0.88 -0.87
CA ASP A 42 -1.38 1.99 -1.83
C ASP A 42 -0.04 2.72 -1.82
N VAL A 43 0.87 2.28 -2.69
CA VAL A 43 2.28 2.68 -2.63
C VAL A 43 2.71 3.45 -3.87
N GLY A 44 3.81 4.19 -3.72
CA GLY A 44 4.45 4.94 -4.80
C GLY A 44 4.09 6.41 -4.73
N HIS A 45 3.86 7.02 -5.89
CA HIS A 45 3.48 8.42 -5.98
C HIS A 45 1.97 8.58 -5.72
N VAL A 46 1.61 9.37 -4.70
CA VAL A 46 0.21 9.71 -4.41
C VAL A 46 -0.11 11.03 -5.14
N PRO A 47 -1.16 11.09 -5.97
CA PRO A 47 -1.52 12.32 -6.66
C PRO A 47 -1.82 13.42 -5.64
N VAL A 48 -1.04 14.51 -5.68
CA VAL A 48 -1.15 15.63 -4.73
C VAL A 48 -2.32 16.55 -5.09
N THR A 49 -2.78 16.51 -6.34
CA THR A 49 -3.77 17.47 -6.88
C THR A 49 -4.80 16.75 -7.72
N GLN A 50 -6.09 17.05 -7.49
CA GLN A 50 -7.16 16.63 -8.38
C GLN A 50 -6.87 17.15 -9.79
N GLY A 51 -6.74 16.25 -10.76
CA GLY A 51 -6.51 16.59 -12.17
C GLY A 51 -5.15 16.18 -12.75
N GLN A 52 -4.18 15.76 -11.93
CA GLN A 52 -2.97 15.11 -12.46
C GLN A 52 -3.15 13.59 -12.51
N SER A 53 -3.05 13.02 -13.72
CA SER A 53 -3.11 11.58 -13.93
C SER A 53 -1.76 10.97 -13.56
N THR A 54 -1.68 10.33 -12.38
CA THR A 54 -0.54 9.47 -12.02
C THR A 54 -0.79 8.08 -12.62
N PRO A 55 0.16 7.54 -13.42
CA PRO A 55 0.05 6.18 -13.92
C PRO A 55 -0.16 5.20 -12.76
N THR A 56 -1.27 4.48 -12.78
CA THR A 56 -1.70 3.61 -11.69
C THR A 56 -1.71 2.15 -12.14
N ILE A 57 -1.05 1.30 -11.36
CA ILE A 57 -0.94 -0.13 -11.61
C ILE A 57 -1.74 -0.86 -10.52
N LEU A 58 -2.65 -1.75 -10.93
CA LEU A 58 -3.26 -2.73 -10.04
C LEU A 58 -2.43 -4.01 -10.11
N PHE A 59 -1.78 -4.35 -9.01
CA PHE A 59 -0.98 -5.57 -8.89
C PHE A 59 -1.71 -6.57 -8.00
N MET A 60 -2.09 -7.71 -8.58
CA MET A 60 -2.69 -8.83 -7.88
C MET A 60 -1.61 -9.88 -7.60
N PRO A 61 -1.19 -10.07 -6.34
CA PRO A 61 -0.13 -11.02 -6.01
C PRO A 61 -0.50 -12.46 -6.40
N GLY A 62 0.54 -13.24 -6.70
CA GLY A 62 0.45 -14.69 -6.86
C GLY A 62 0.03 -15.41 -5.57
N MET A 63 -0.11 -16.73 -5.63
CA MET A 63 -0.48 -17.55 -4.46
C MET A 63 0.52 -17.28 -3.31
N PHE A 64 0.02 -17.18 -2.08
CA PHE A 64 0.80 -16.80 -0.88
C PHE A 64 1.35 -15.37 -0.87
N GLY A 65 0.99 -14.55 -1.85
CA GLY A 65 1.31 -13.13 -1.85
C GLY A 65 0.36 -12.33 -0.95
N SER A 66 0.87 -11.20 -0.45
CA SER A 66 0.07 -10.21 0.28
C SER A 66 0.47 -8.79 -0.13
N ARG A 67 -0.29 -7.81 0.36
CA ARG A 67 -0.01 -6.38 0.29
C ARG A 67 1.40 -6.01 0.78
N TYR A 68 2.02 -6.81 1.65
CA TYR A 68 3.37 -6.52 2.16
C TYR A 68 4.49 -6.71 1.13
N LEU A 69 4.21 -7.36 -0.01
CA LEU A 69 5.11 -7.28 -1.17
C LEU A 69 5.29 -5.83 -1.66
N ALA A 70 4.39 -4.92 -1.31
CA ALA A 70 4.47 -3.50 -1.64
C ALA A 70 5.61 -2.75 -0.91
N ILE A 71 6.15 -3.29 0.19
CA ILE A 71 7.22 -2.63 0.97
C ILE A 71 8.46 -2.33 0.10
N PRO A 72 9.06 -3.32 -0.60
CA PRO A 72 10.15 -3.02 -1.54
C PRO A 72 9.66 -2.32 -2.82
N MET A 73 8.44 -2.60 -3.29
CA MET A 73 7.90 -1.95 -4.51
C MET A 73 7.73 -0.43 -4.34
N HIS A 74 7.43 0.03 -3.12
CA HIS A 74 7.19 1.45 -2.86
C HIS A 74 8.37 2.33 -3.29
N ALA A 75 9.60 1.95 -2.94
CA ALA A 75 10.79 2.72 -3.29
C ALA A 75 10.97 2.84 -4.81
N ILE A 76 10.69 1.76 -5.54
CA ILE A 76 10.76 1.73 -7.01
C ILE A 76 9.64 2.59 -7.61
N ALA A 77 8.40 2.39 -7.17
CA ALA A 77 7.23 3.11 -7.66
C ALA A 77 7.33 4.62 -7.41
N ALA A 78 7.81 5.02 -6.23
CA ALA A 78 8.04 6.41 -5.89
C ALA A 78 9.12 7.04 -6.79
N LYS A 79 10.21 6.32 -7.07
CA LYS A 79 11.27 6.79 -7.96
C LYS A 79 10.79 6.95 -9.41
N LEU A 80 9.89 6.08 -9.86
CA LEU A 80 9.34 6.10 -11.23
C LEU A 80 8.12 7.01 -11.38
N GLY A 81 7.63 7.63 -10.31
CA GLY A 81 6.45 8.49 -10.37
C GLY A 81 5.14 7.74 -10.67
N VAL A 82 5.05 6.46 -10.31
CA VAL A 82 3.84 5.64 -10.51
C VAL A 82 3.18 5.29 -9.18
N ARG A 83 1.87 5.04 -9.24
CA ARG A 83 1.08 4.52 -8.13
C ARG A 83 0.86 3.01 -8.33
N VAL A 84 0.98 2.23 -7.27
CA VAL A 84 0.74 0.79 -7.29
C VAL A 84 -0.22 0.42 -6.17
N LEU A 85 -1.33 -0.21 -6.54
CA LEU A 85 -2.29 -0.82 -5.62
C LEU A 85 -2.00 -2.31 -5.55
N VAL A 86 -1.68 -2.81 -4.35
CA VAL A 86 -1.44 -4.24 -4.11
C VAL A 86 -2.55 -4.78 -3.21
N VAL A 87 -3.40 -5.63 -3.75
CA VAL A 87 -4.63 -6.10 -3.09
C VAL A 87 -4.42 -7.52 -2.55
N ASP A 88 -4.86 -7.78 -1.32
CA ASP A 88 -4.92 -9.12 -0.76
C ASP A 88 -6.06 -9.92 -1.40
N ARG A 89 -5.85 -11.23 -1.61
CA ARG A 89 -6.87 -12.16 -2.12
C ARG A 89 -7.48 -12.98 -1.00
#